data_AF-A0A833RB48-F1
#
_entry.id   AF-A0A833RB48-F1
#
_cell.length_a   1.000
_cell.length_b   1.000
_cell.length_c   1.000
_cell.angle_alpha   90.00
_cell.angle_beta   90.00
_cell.angle_gamma   90.00
#
_symmetry.space_group_name_H-M   'P 1'
#
loop_
_entity.id
_entity.type
_entity.pdbx_description
1 polymer ?
#
loop_
_entity_poly.entity_id
_entity_poly.type
_entity_poly.pdbx_seq_one_letter_code
_entity_poly.pdbx_strand_id
1 'polypeptide(L)'
;MVSLEVEEEGEEYEITAKEAPKELEEGGQNTIDELTEINLGSKETPRPTFISASLPDDMKERVTKLLREYIDCFAWSYHEMPGLDPR
;
A
#
# COMPACT_ATOMS: atom_id res chain seq x y z
N MET A 1 8.81 -30.61 -45.00
CA MET A 1 8.77 -31.44 -43.78
C MET A 1 9.85 -30.93 -42.85
N VAL A 2 9.47 -30.21 -41.80
CA VAL A 2 9.83 -30.53 -40.41
C VAL A 2 8.66 -30.02 -39.58
N SER A 3 7.83 -30.96 -39.11
CA SER A 3 6.84 -30.65 -38.07
C SER A 3 7.63 -30.51 -36.77
N LEU A 4 7.59 -29.34 -36.14
CA LEU A 4 8.03 -29.20 -34.75
C LEU A 4 6.83 -29.59 -33.88
N GLU A 5 6.84 -30.82 -33.41
CA GLU A 5 5.98 -31.26 -32.32
C GLU A 5 6.55 -30.66 -31.05
N VAL A 6 5.96 -29.54 -30.61
CA VAL A 6 6.18 -29.02 -29.26
C VAL A 6 5.21 -29.80 -28.38
N GLU A 7 5.72 -30.83 -27.71
CA GLU A 7 4.99 -31.51 -26.64
C GLU A 7 4.87 -30.54 -25.47
N GLU A 8 3.67 -29.99 -25.29
CA GLU A 8 3.27 -29.22 -24.12
C GLU A 8 3.12 -30.21 -22.95
N GLU A 9 4.20 -30.45 -22.22
CA GLU A 9 4.09 -31.06 -20.88
C GLU A 9 3.42 -30.02 -19.98
N GLY A 10 2.10 -30.09 -19.92
CA GLY A 10 1.31 -29.48 -18.87
C GLY A 10 1.66 -30.16 -17.55
N GLU A 11 2.69 -29.66 -16.87
CA GLU A 11 2.91 -29.98 -15.47
C GLU A 11 1.74 -29.40 -14.69
N GLU A 12 0.77 -30.26 -14.35
CA GLU A 12 -0.26 -29.97 -13.36
C GLU A 12 0.44 -29.77 -12.01
N TYR A 13 0.89 -28.54 -11.77
CA TYR A 13 1.37 -28.14 -10.47
C TYR A 13 0.18 -28.17 -9.52
N GLU A 14 0.10 -29.22 -8.73
CA GLU A 14 -0.84 -29.30 -7.63
C GLU A 14 -0.54 -28.11 -6.71
N ILE A 15 -1.37 -27.06 -6.77
CA ILE A 15 -1.27 -25.90 -5.89
C ILE A 15 -1.73 -26.35 -4.50
N THR A 16 -0.93 -27.17 -3.82
CA THR A 16 -1.15 -27.45 -2.41
C THR A 16 -0.79 -26.18 -1.66
N ALA A 17 -1.82 -25.42 -1.26
CA ALA A 17 -1.64 -24.24 -0.44
C ALA A 17 -1.01 -24.66 0.89
N LYS A 18 0.29 -24.38 1.04
CA LYS A 18 0.98 -24.53 2.32
C LYS A 18 0.36 -23.57 3.32
N GLU A 19 0.08 -24.09 4.53
CA GLU A 19 -0.41 -23.29 5.64
C GLU A 19 0.56 -22.15 5.94
N ALA A 20 0.02 -20.97 6.25
CA ALA A 20 0.83 -19.82 6.56
C ALA A 20 1.67 -20.11 7.82
N PRO A 21 2.95 -19.68 7.87
CA PRO A 21 3.75 -19.78 9.07
C PRO A 21 3.04 -19.11 10.27
N LYS A 22 3.03 -19.79 11.42
CA LYS A 22 2.34 -19.31 12.64
C LYS A 22 2.93 -18.01 13.18
N GLU A 23 4.18 -17.74 12.84
CA GLU A 23 4.88 -16.49 13.12
C GLU A 23 4.21 -15.27 12.45
N LEU A 24 3.34 -15.49 11.47
CA LEU A 24 2.53 -14.47 10.81
C LEU A 24 1.11 -14.35 11.40
N GLU A 25 0.68 -15.29 12.24
CA GLU A 25 -0.62 -15.25 12.94
C GLU A 25 -0.60 -14.30 14.14
N GLU A 26 0.56 -14.16 14.77
CA GLU A 26 0.79 -13.17 15.80
C GLU A 26 0.91 -11.80 15.12
N GLY A 27 -0.24 -11.12 14.99
CA GLY A 27 -0.37 -9.81 14.35
C GLY A 27 0.85 -8.96 14.64
N GLY A 28 1.62 -8.68 13.58
CA GLY A 28 3.00 -8.20 13.67
C GLY A 28 3.15 -7.13 14.73
N GLN A 29 4.25 -7.21 15.51
CA GLN A 29 4.54 -6.31 16.62
C GLN A 29 4.00 -4.91 16.33
N ASN A 30 2.94 -4.53 17.04
CA ASN A 30 2.35 -3.20 16.95
C ASN A 30 3.37 -2.19 17.48
N THR A 31 4.36 -1.83 16.67
CA THR A 31 5.15 -0.62 16.86
C THR A 31 4.24 0.54 16.46
N ILE A 32 3.32 0.89 17.36
CA ILE A 32 2.51 2.09 17.22
C ILE A 32 3.48 3.25 17.44
N ASP A 33 4.13 3.68 16.36
CA ASP A 33 4.82 4.95 16.34
C ASP A 33 3.81 6.05 16.67
N GLU A 34 4.17 6.95 17.58
CA GLU A 34 3.40 8.18 17.76
C GLU A 34 3.33 8.90 16.40
N LEU A 35 2.15 9.39 16.03
CA LEU A 35 1.94 10.03 14.73
C LEU A 35 1.69 11.52 14.91
N THR A 36 2.20 12.30 13.96
CA THR A 36 1.90 13.74 13.84
C THR A 36 1.03 13.97 12.62
N GLU A 37 -0.07 14.69 12.82
CA GLU A 37 -0.96 15.10 11.75
C GLU A 37 -0.34 16.25 10.94
N ILE A 38 -0.45 16.14 9.62
CA ILE A 38 -0.15 17.21 8.67
C ILE A 38 -1.35 17.38 7.72
N ASN A 39 -1.69 18.62 7.39
CA ASN A 39 -2.67 18.90 6.34
C ASN A 39 -1.93 19.10 5.01
N LEU A 40 -2.22 18.23 4.03
CA LEU A 40 -1.68 18.32 2.67
C LEU A 40 -2.53 19.24 1.78
N GLY A 41 -3.81 19.46 2.15
CA GLY A 41 -4.77 20.27 1.42
C GLY A 41 -4.83 21.73 1.85
N SER A 42 -5.92 22.40 1.49
CA SER A 42 -6.19 23.79 1.87
C SER A 42 -6.98 23.87 3.20
N LYS A 43 -7.29 25.09 3.66
CA LYS A 43 -8.19 25.28 4.81
C LYS A 43 -9.65 24.93 4.48
N GLU A 44 -10.06 25.11 3.24
CA GLU A 44 -11.43 24.85 2.78
C GLU A 44 -11.63 23.37 2.41
N THR A 45 -10.56 22.75 1.90
CA THR A 45 -10.51 21.35 1.49
C THR A 45 -9.35 20.64 2.21
N PRO A 46 -9.47 20.39 3.52
CA PRO A 46 -8.41 19.75 4.29
C PRO A 46 -8.21 18.31 3.82
N ARG A 47 -6.93 17.91 3.73
CA ARG A 47 -6.49 16.54 3.44
C ARG A 47 -5.53 16.11 4.57
N PRO A 48 -6.06 15.76 5.76
CA PRO A 48 -5.24 15.35 6.88
C PRO A 48 -4.56 14.01 6.58
N THR A 49 -3.30 13.89 6.97
CA THR A 49 -2.48 12.69 6.82
C THR A 49 -1.51 12.63 8.01
N PHE A 50 -1.01 11.44 8.31
CA PHE A 50 -0.19 11.20 9.48
C PHE A 50 1.19 10.71 9.07
N ILE A 51 2.23 11.28 9.67
CA ILE A 51 3.62 10.82 9.56
C ILE A 51 4.16 10.50 10.95
N SER A 52 5.17 9.64 11.05
CA SER A 52 5.76 9.29 12.35
C SER A 52 6.33 10.54 13.05
N ALA A 53 5.93 10.75 14.30
CA ALA A 53 6.36 11.84 15.17
C ALA A 53 7.85 11.72 15.52
N SER A 54 8.38 10.50 15.50
CA SER A 54 9.78 10.18 15.79
C SER A 54 10.72 10.45 14.61
N LEU A 55 10.21 10.87 13.44
CA LEU A 55 11.05 11.22 12.30
C LEU A 55 11.97 12.42 12.61
N PRO A 56 13.24 12.38 12.17
CA PRO A 56 14.11 13.55 12.14
C PRO A 56 13.49 14.70 11.33
N ASP A 57 13.79 15.94 11.70
CA ASP A 57 13.17 17.12 11.09
C ASP A 57 13.47 17.24 9.58
N ASP A 58 14.69 16.90 9.15
CA ASP A 58 15.07 16.90 7.74
C ASP A 58 14.29 15.84 6.94
N MET A 59 14.02 14.68 7.55
CA MET A 59 13.18 13.65 6.96
C MET A 59 11.71 14.05 6.94
N LYS A 60 11.18 14.67 8.01
CA LYS A 60 9.81 15.20 8.06
C LYS A 60 9.57 16.19 6.93
N GLU A 61 10.51 17.10 6.69
CA GLU A 61 10.41 18.08 5.60
C GLU A 61 10.40 17.38 4.23
N ARG A 62 11.33 16.45 4.00
CA ARG A 62 11.41 15.69 2.73
C ARG A 62 10.13 14.91 2.45
N VAL A 63 9.62 14.19 3.45
CA VAL A 63 8.38 13.38 3.32
C VAL A 63 7.18 14.31 3.11
N THR A 64 7.06 15.40 3.86
CA THR A 64 5.97 16.36 3.70
C THR A 64 5.98 16.97 2.29
N LYS A 65 7.15 17.32 1.77
CA LYS A 65 7.29 17.85 0.41
C LYS A 65 6.86 16.81 -0.64
N LEU A 66 7.32 15.56 -0.49
CA LEU A 66 6.95 14.47 -1.39
C LEU A 66 5.43 14.23 -1.39
N LEU A 67 4.81 14.13 -0.21
CA LEU A 67 3.38 13.91 -0.11
C LEU A 67 2.55 15.05 -0.72
N ARG A 68 3.04 16.30 -0.64
CA ARG A 68 2.40 17.45 -1.29
C ARG A 68 2.54 17.44 -2.82
N GLU A 69 3.67 16.96 -3.34
CA GLU A 69 3.91 16.85 -4.78
C GLU A 69 2.96 15.83 -5.44
N TYR A 70 2.62 14.76 -4.72
CA TYR A 70 1.74 13.68 -5.19
C TYR A 70 0.36 13.70 -4.54
N ILE A 71 -0.15 14.87 -4.17
CA ILE A 71 -1.45 15.01 -3.49
C ILE A 71 -2.63 14.43 -4.31
N ASP A 72 -2.51 14.44 -5.64
CA ASP A 72 -3.50 13.94 -6.60
C ASP A 72 -3.46 12.42 -6.81
N CYS A 73 -2.42 11.76 -6.31
CA CYS A 73 -2.26 10.31 -6.42
C CYS A 73 -3.04 9.54 -5.33
N PHE A 74 -3.56 10.24 -4.33
CA PHE A 74 -4.37 9.65 -3.27
C PHE A 74 -5.85 9.81 -3.57
N ALA A 75 -6.62 8.75 -3.31
CA ALA A 75 -8.07 8.87 -3.21
C ALA A 75 -8.43 9.33 -1.79
N TRP A 76 -8.98 10.52 -1.71
CA TRP A 76 -9.34 11.19 -0.45
C TRP A 76 -10.78 10.89 -0.02
N SER A 77 -11.55 10.30 -0.91
CA SER A 77 -12.88 9.77 -0.67
C SER A 77 -13.07 8.47 -1.43
N TYR A 78 -13.97 7.61 -0.95
CA TYR A 78 -14.28 6.35 -1.62
C TYR A 78 -14.78 6.53 -3.06
N HIS A 79 -15.41 7.66 -3.38
CA HIS A 79 -15.87 7.97 -4.73
C HIS A 79 -14.71 8.08 -5.75
N GLU A 80 -13.50 8.36 -5.28
CA GLU A 80 -12.29 8.46 -6.11
C GLU A 80 -11.64 7.08 -6.34
N MET A 81 -12.21 5.99 -5.80
CA MET A 81 -11.76 4.61 -6.02
C MET A 81 -12.78 3.82 -6.86
N PRO A 82 -12.82 4.03 -8.20
CA PRO A 82 -13.73 3.28 -9.06
C PRO A 82 -13.31 1.81 -9.11
N GLY A 83 -14.17 0.92 -8.65
CA GLY A 83 -13.91 -0.52 -8.58
C GLY A 83 -14.06 -1.12 -7.18
N LEU A 84 -14.21 -0.30 -6.14
CA LEU A 84 -14.64 -0.76 -4.82
C LEU A 84 -16.17 -0.79 -4.73
N ASP A 85 -16.71 -1.84 -4.12
CA ASP A 85 -18.14 -1.95 -3.79
C ASP A 85 -18.44 -1.07 -2.56
N PRO A 86 -19.37 -0.10 -2.63
CA PRO A 86 -19.59 0.90 -1.58
C PRO A 86 -20.32 0.38 -0.31
N ARG A 87 -20.26 -0.93 -0.01
CA ARG A 87 -21.03 -1.56 1.09
C ARG A 87 -20.65 -1.09 2.49
#